data_AF-A0A6C0BNW6-F1
#
_entry.id   AF-A0A6C0BNW6-F1
#
_cell.length_a   1.000
_cell.length_b   1.000
_cell.length_c   1.000
_cell.angle_alpha   90.00
_cell.angle_beta   90.00
_cell.angle_gamma   90.00
#
_symmetry.space_group_name_H-M   'P 1'
#
loop_
_entity.id
_entity.type
_entity.pdbx_description
1 polymer ?
#
loop_
_entity_poly.entity_id
_entity_poly.type
_entity_poly.pdbx_seq_one_letter_code
_entity_poly.pdbx_strand_id
1 'polypeptide(L)'
;MDEAEALAQVRYTNLKKKVNAESWSYNMEFLLKRWAEKAAGLRFMHATTGGEWKKFSDYCSLSAIFVTIIASGASLSAASVDDQDIKDSILIGVGGVGLFSSLIQALKQFYNSEEKTADHLSIAKQFGSFYRYINLQLAMSREERDPADVLTSYSLKEYERLMSESPSISASAIEAFNARFKNSEQTRPDIALESFVIDICKNDENTLALDNEDKDIL
;
A
#
# COMPACT_ATOMS: atom_id res chain seq x y z
N MET A 1 -49.39 -5.38 2.16
CA MET A 1 -48.43 -4.48 2.82
C MET A 1 -49.21 -3.22 3.05
N ASP A 2 -49.61 -2.97 4.29
CA ASP A 2 -50.59 -1.93 4.61
C ASP A 2 -49.95 -0.55 4.48
N GLU A 3 -50.72 0.44 4.01
CA GLU A 3 -50.26 1.82 3.79
C GLU A 3 -49.61 2.43 5.05
N ALA A 4 -50.12 2.08 6.23
CA ALA A 4 -49.57 2.46 7.52
C ALA A 4 -48.17 1.88 7.79
N GLU A 5 -47.92 0.63 7.38
CA GLU A 5 -46.61 -0.02 7.52
C GLU A 5 -45.57 0.65 6.62
N ALA A 6 -45.97 0.99 5.38
CA ALA A 6 -45.11 1.70 4.43
C ALA A 6 -44.71 3.09 4.96
N LEU A 7 -45.67 3.85 5.51
CA LEU A 7 -45.39 5.16 6.11
C LEU A 7 -44.47 5.05 7.33
N ALA A 8 -44.65 4.03 8.17
CA ALA A 8 -43.78 3.78 9.32
C ALA A 8 -42.33 3.47 8.89
N GLN A 9 -42.14 2.68 7.83
CA GLN A 9 -40.82 2.36 7.28
C GLN A 9 -40.10 3.60 6.72
N VAL A 10 -40.82 4.48 6.02
CA VAL A 10 -40.25 5.73 5.50
C VAL A 10 -39.81 6.64 6.65
N ARG A 11 -40.66 6.81 7.67
CA ARG A 11 -40.33 7.60 8.87
C ARG A 11 -39.11 7.05 9.60
N TYR A 12 -39.06 5.73 9.79
CA TYR A 12 -37.92 5.06 10.40
C TYR A 12 -36.62 5.29 9.62
N THR A 13 -36.67 5.18 8.29
CA THR A 13 -35.51 5.40 7.41
C THR A 13 -34.99 6.83 7.51
N ASN A 14 -35.89 7.82 7.49
CA ASN A 14 -35.53 9.23 7.64
C ASN A 14 -34.92 9.54 9.00
N LEU A 15 -35.48 8.98 10.08
CA LEU A 15 -34.93 9.12 11.43
C LEU A 15 -33.53 8.50 11.51
N LYS A 16 -33.33 7.30 10.96
CA LYS A 16 -32.02 6.64 10.92
C LYS A 16 -30.99 7.49 10.18
N LYS A 17 -31.35 8.02 9.01
CA LYS A 17 -30.48 8.93 8.22
C LYS A 17 -30.09 10.19 9.01
N LYS A 18 -31.06 10.82 9.68
CA LYS A 18 -30.83 12.00 10.51
C LYS A 18 -29.89 11.71 11.69
N VAL A 19 -30.16 10.66 12.45
CA VAL A 19 -29.31 10.23 13.58
C VAL A 19 -27.90 9.90 13.10
N ASN A 20 -27.76 9.25 11.95
CA ASN A 20 -26.48 8.95 11.36
C ASN A 20 -25.71 10.23 11.00
N ALA A 21 -26.37 11.20 10.35
CA ALA A 21 -25.77 12.48 10.00
C ALA A 21 -25.30 13.26 11.24
N GLU A 22 -26.09 13.26 12.31
CA GLU A 22 -25.77 13.91 13.60
C GLU A 22 -24.62 13.22 14.35
N SER A 23 -24.34 11.93 14.07
CA SER A 23 -23.19 11.22 14.65
C SER A 23 -21.84 11.72 14.14
N TRP A 24 -21.83 12.41 13.00
CA TRP A 24 -20.60 12.85 12.34
C TRP A 24 -20.17 14.25 12.77
N SER A 25 -18.91 14.36 13.18
CA SER A 25 -18.23 15.64 13.40
C SER A 25 -17.16 15.90 12.33
N TYR A 26 -16.85 17.17 12.09
CA TYR A 26 -15.74 17.55 11.19
C TYR A 26 -14.41 16.93 11.65
N ASN A 27 -14.19 16.84 12.96
CA ASN A 27 -12.99 16.25 13.54
C ASN A 27 -12.83 14.77 13.18
N MET A 28 -13.94 14.01 13.16
CA MET A 28 -13.93 12.61 12.74
C MET A 28 -13.65 12.46 11.24
N GLU A 29 -14.27 13.30 10.40
CA GLU A 29 -14.00 13.33 8.96
C GLU A 29 -12.54 13.65 8.67
N PHE A 30 -11.99 14.64 9.37
CA PHE A 30 -10.59 15.04 9.24
C PHE A 30 -9.64 13.93 9.70
N LEU A 31 -9.93 13.26 10.82
CA LEU A 31 -9.14 12.12 11.29
C LEU A 31 -9.09 11.00 10.23
N LEU A 32 -10.24 10.61 9.70
CA LEU A 32 -10.33 9.56 8.68
C LEU A 32 -9.62 9.97 7.38
N LYS A 33 -9.76 11.22 6.95
CA LYS A 33 -9.02 11.78 5.81
C LYS A 33 -7.51 11.63 6.02
N ARG A 34 -6.99 12.00 7.19
CA ARG A 34 -5.55 11.88 7.50
C ARG A 34 -5.08 10.42 7.43
N TRP A 35 -5.82 9.48 8.00
CA TRP A 35 -5.46 8.05 7.93
C TRP A 35 -5.48 7.52 6.50
N ALA A 36 -6.48 7.90 5.70
CA ALA A 36 -6.56 7.50 4.30
C ALA A 36 -5.39 8.05 3.46
N GLU A 37 -5.05 9.34 3.62
CA GLU A 37 -3.93 9.97 2.92
C GLU A 37 -2.58 9.37 3.33
N LYS A 38 -2.38 9.11 4.63
CA LYS A 38 -1.21 8.37 5.12
C LYS A 38 -1.12 6.97 4.52
N ALA A 39 -2.22 6.22 4.49
CA ALA A 39 -2.27 4.90 3.87
C ALA A 39 -1.93 4.95 2.37
N ALA A 40 -2.39 5.97 1.64
CA ALA A 40 -2.04 6.16 0.23
C ALA A 40 -0.53 6.42 0.04
N GLY A 41 0.09 7.21 0.91
CA GLY A 41 1.54 7.42 0.92
C GLY A 41 2.32 6.14 1.23
N LEU A 42 1.90 5.38 2.24
CA LEU A 42 2.49 4.08 2.59
C LEU A 42 2.37 3.08 1.44
N ARG A 43 1.21 3.01 0.77
CA ARG A 43 1.02 2.21 -0.45
C ARG A 43 2.07 2.54 -1.51
N PHE A 44 2.31 3.82 -1.78
CA PHE A 44 3.30 4.23 -2.77
C PHE A 44 4.70 3.73 -2.40
N MET A 45 5.11 3.95 -1.15
CA MET A 45 6.44 3.57 -0.69
C MET A 45 6.65 2.05 -0.65
N HIS A 46 5.66 1.28 -0.21
CA HIS A 46 5.72 -0.18 -0.27
C HIS A 46 5.75 -0.69 -1.72
N ALA A 47 4.96 -0.10 -2.63
CA ALA A 47 5.01 -0.46 -4.04
C ALA A 47 6.37 -0.18 -4.68
N THR A 48 6.99 0.96 -4.33
CA THR A 48 8.35 1.30 -4.78
C THR A 48 9.38 0.31 -4.24
N THR A 49 9.36 0.04 -2.93
CA THR A 49 10.29 -0.92 -2.29
C THR A 49 10.15 -2.33 -2.89
N GLY A 50 8.91 -2.80 -3.07
CA GLY A 50 8.64 -4.09 -3.71
C GLY A 50 9.13 -4.12 -5.17
N GLY A 51 9.00 -3.01 -5.89
CA GLY A 51 9.54 -2.86 -7.25
C GLY A 51 11.06 -2.93 -7.31
N GLU A 52 11.78 -2.42 -6.30
CA GLU A 52 13.24 -2.51 -6.20
C GLU A 52 13.70 -3.95 -6.01
N TRP A 53 13.10 -4.67 -5.06
CA TRP A 53 13.38 -6.09 -4.85
C TRP A 53 13.04 -6.94 -6.08
N LYS A 54 11.94 -6.60 -6.77
CA LYS A 54 11.56 -7.26 -8.02
C LYS A 54 12.64 -7.08 -9.08
N LYS A 55 13.09 -5.85 -9.31
CA LYS A 55 14.15 -5.56 -10.29
C LYS A 55 15.44 -6.31 -9.97
N PHE A 56 15.84 -6.36 -8.71
CA PHE A 56 17.01 -7.12 -8.28
C PHE A 56 16.84 -8.62 -8.58
N SER A 57 15.68 -9.20 -8.21
CA SER A 57 15.37 -10.61 -8.45
C SER A 57 15.38 -10.97 -9.95
N ASP A 58 14.72 -10.13 -10.75
CA ASP A 58 14.60 -10.29 -12.19
C ASP A 58 15.98 -10.14 -12.84
N TYR A 59 16.82 -9.20 -12.41
CA TYR A 59 18.19 -9.02 -12.91
C TYR A 59 19.07 -10.24 -12.63
N CYS A 60 19.07 -10.76 -11.41
CA CYS A 60 19.81 -11.97 -11.05
C CYS A 60 19.35 -13.18 -11.87
N SER A 61 18.04 -13.35 -12.01
CA SER A 61 17.46 -14.49 -12.75
C SER A 61 17.77 -14.41 -14.24
N LEU A 62 17.60 -13.24 -14.87
CA LEU A 62 17.92 -13.04 -16.28
C LEU A 62 19.41 -13.18 -16.56
N SER A 63 20.27 -12.70 -15.65
CA SER A 63 21.72 -12.87 -15.77
C SER A 63 22.13 -14.34 -15.71
N ALA A 64 21.59 -15.10 -14.75
CA ALA A 64 21.83 -16.54 -14.65
C ALA A 64 21.34 -17.31 -15.89
N ILE A 65 20.16 -16.96 -16.43
CA ILE A 65 19.64 -17.56 -17.67
C ILE A 65 20.59 -17.30 -18.84
N PHE A 66 20.99 -16.04 -19.04
CA PHE A 66 21.87 -15.66 -20.15
C PHE A 66 23.22 -16.40 -20.10
N VAL A 67 23.82 -16.44 -18.90
CA VAL A 67 25.07 -17.17 -18.64
C VAL A 67 24.92 -18.66 -18.93
N THR A 68 23.78 -19.25 -18.55
CA THR A 68 23.50 -20.67 -18.75
C THR A 68 23.33 -21.00 -20.24
N ILE A 69 22.66 -20.14 -21.01
CA ILE A 69 22.52 -20.31 -22.48
C ILE A 69 23.88 -20.30 -23.17
N ILE A 70 24.78 -19.37 -22.80
CA ILE A 70 26.15 -19.32 -23.34
C ILE A 70 26.91 -20.60 -23.00
N ALA A 71 26.86 -21.04 -21.74
CA ALA A 71 27.52 -22.27 -21.30
C ALA A 71 26.99 -23.50 -22.06
N SER A 72 25.67 -23.62 -22.23
CA SER A 72 25.06 -24.72 -22.98
C SER A 72 25.47 -24.70 -24.46
N GLY A 73 25.53 -23.52 -25.09
CA GLY A 73 26.00 -23.39 -26.47
C GLY A 73 27.47 -23.78 -26.63
N ALA A 74 28.33 -23.35 -25.69
CA ALA A 74 29.73 -23.73 -25.67
C ALA A 74 29.92 -25.25 -25.48
N SER A 75 29.18 -25.88 -24.56
CA SER A 75 29.17 -27.34 -24.40
C SER A 75 28.75 -28.08 -25.67
N LEU A 76 27.74 -27.57 -26.38
CA LEU A 76 27.30 -28.16 -27.64
C LEU A 76 28.39 -28.04 -28.71
N SER A 77 29.07 -26.91 -28.80
CA SER A 77 30.19 -26.72 -29.73
C SER A 77 31.37 -27.66 -29.43
N ALA A 78 31.67 -27.90 -28.15
CA ALA A 78 32.72 -28.81 -27.72
C ALA A 78 32.46 -30.27 -28.15
N ALA A 79 31.20 -30.64 -28.39
CA ALA A 79 30.84 -31.97 -28.90
C ALA A 79 31.32 -32.22 -30.34
N SER A 80 31.62 -31.16 -31.09
CA SER A 80 32.12 -31.22 -32.48
C SER A 80 33.63 -30.98 -32.59
N VAL A 81 34.34 -30.85 -31.47
CA VAL A 81 35.80 -30.66 -31.45
C VAL A 81 36.50 -32.01 -31.32
N ASP A 82 37.36 -32.33 -32.29
CA ASP A 82 38.13 -33.58 -32.31
C ASP A 82 39.38 -33.56 -31.40
N ASP A 83 39.93 -32.36 -31.15
CA ASP A 83 41.07 -32.18 -30.26
C ASP A 83 40.63 -32.26 -28.79
N GLN A 84 41.14 -33.28 -28.09
CA GLN A 84 40.75 -33.61 -26.72
C GLN A 84 41.17 -32.53 -25.71
N ASP A 85 42.34 -31.89 -25.88
CA ASP A 85 42.84 -30.87 -24.96
C ASP A 85 42.00 -29.58 -25.08
N ILE A 86 41.61 -29.23 -26.32
CA ILE A 86 40.73 -28.09 -26.59
C ILE A 86 39.34 -28.37 -26.03
N LYS A 87 38.80 -29.57 -26.25
CA LYS A 87 37.50 -29.98 -25.73
C LYS A 87 37.44 -29.93 -24.20
N ASP A 88 38.43 -30.50 -23.52
CA ASP A 88 38.49 -30.52 -22.05
C ASP A 88 38.63 -29.09 -21.49
N SER A 89 39.41 -28.23 -22.15
CA SER A 89 39.51 -26.81 -21.80
C SER A 89 38.16 -26.07 -21.91
N ILE A 90 37.39 -26.31 -22.98
CA ILE A 90 36.05 -25.72 -23.15
C ILE A 90 35.11 -26.22 -22.04
N LEU A 91 35.10 -27.52 -21.77
CA LEU A 91 34.21 -28.12 -20.76
C LEU A 91 34.53 -27.64 -19.34
N ILE A 92 35.81 -27.47 -18.99
CA ILE A 92 36.22 -26.85 -17.71
C ILE A 92 35.70 -25.41 -17.62
N GLY A 93 35.82 -24.64 -18.71
CA GLY A 93 35.28 -23.28 -18.80
C GLY A 93 33.77 -23.24 -18.57
N VAL A 94 33.01 -24.12 -19.24
CA VAL A 94 31.57 -24.27 -19.05
C VAL A 94 31.25 -24.60 -17.59
N GLY A 95 31.98 -25.54 -16.98
CA GLY A 95 31.82 -25.88 -15.56
C GLY A 95 31.98 -24.67 -14.64
N GLY A 96 33.02 -23.86 -14.86
CA GLY A 96 33.26 -22.62 -14.10
C GLY A 96 32.14 -21.58 -14.28
N VAL A 97 31.68 -21.38 -15.52
CA VAL A 97 30.55 -20.49 -15.82
C VAL A 97 29.25 -20.97 -15.16
N GLY A 98 29.02 -22.29 -15.11
CA GLY A 98 27.89 -22.90 -14.41
C GLY A 98 27.92 -22.67 -12.90
N LEU A 99 29.10 -22.72 -12.27
CA LEU A 99 29.28 -22.38 -10.86
C LEU A 99 28.95 -20.91 -10.60
N PHE A 100 29.36 -20.00 -11.48
CA PHE A 100 29.04 -18.58 -11.36
C PHE A 100 27.53 -18.31 -11.49
N SER A 101 26.85 -18.96 -12.43
CA SER A 101 25.37 -18.90 -12.55
C SER A 101 24.68 -19.38 -11.27
N SER A 102 25.16 -20.48 -10.69
CA SER A 102 24.64 -21.03 -9.43
C SER A 102 24.85 -20.07 -8.26
N LEU A 103 26.00 -19.38 -8.20
CA LEU A 103 26.29 -18.38 -7.17
C LEU A 103 25.32 -17.20 -7.25
N ILE A 104 25.03 -16.68 -8.45
CA ILE A 104 24.05 -15.59 -8.63
C ILE A 104 22.68 -16.02 -8.10
N GLN A 105 22.24 -17.24 -8.40
CA GLN A 105 20.97 -17.78 -7.91
C GLN A 105 20.96 -17.97 -6.40
N ALA A 106 22.06 -18.44 -5.81
CA ALA A 106 22.21 -18.56 -4.36
C ALA A 106 22.14 -17.20 -3.66
N LEU A 107 22.73 -16.15 -4.23
CA LEU A 107 22.61 -14.78 -3.70
C LEU A 107 21.17 -14.27 -3.78
N LYS A 108 20.46 -14.51 -4.89
CA LYS A 108 19.03 -14.18 -5.01
C LYS A 108 18.21 -14.83 -3.89
N GLN A 109 18.45 -16.11 -3.63
CA GLN A 109 17.77 -16.86 -2.57
C GLN A 109 18.15 -16.39 -1.17
N PHE A 110 19.44 -16.11 -0.94
CA PHE A 110 19.94 -15.57 0.34
C PHE A 110 19.27 -14.25 0.72
N TYR A 111 19.09 -13.33 -0.23
CA TYR A 111 18.40 -12.06 0.03
C TYR A 111 16.88 -12.19 0.12
N ASN A 112 16.33 -13.36 -0.24
CA ASN A 112 14.91 -13.64 -0.29
C ASN A 112 14.11 -12.58 -1.07
N SER A 113 14.64 -12.20 -2.24
CA SER A 113 14.15 -11.03 -2.98
C SER A 113 12.72 -11.20 -3.49
N GLU A 114 12.29 -12.42 -3.81
CA GLU A 114 10.94 -12.70 -4.31
C GLU A 114 9.90 -12.60 -3.18
N GLU A 115 10.19 -13.15 -2.00
CA GLU A 115 9.30 -13.05 -0.83
C GLU A 115 9.15 -11.58 -0.40
N LYS A 116 10.26 -10.85 -0.26
CA LYS A 116 10.20 -9.40 0.05
C LYS A 116 9.38 -8.62 -0.98
N THR A 117 9.53 -8.95 -2.26
CA THR A 117 8.71 -8.35 -3.31
C THR A 117 7.23 -8.64 -3.06
N ALA A 118 6.88 -9.90 -2.81
CA ALA A 118 5.50 -10.32 -2.58
C ALA A 118 4.89 -9.65 -1.35
N ASP A 119 5.62 -9.58 -0.23
CA ASP A 119 5.17 -8.96 1.02
C ASP A 119 4.89 -7.47 0.85
N HIS A 120 5.85 -6.73 0.28
CA HIS A 120 5.70 -5.31 0.00
C HIS A 120 4.54 -5.02 -0.97
N LEU A 121 4.37 -5.83 -2.02
CA LEU A 121 3.26 -5.65 -2.96
C LEU A 121 1.91 -6.07 -2.36
N SER A 122 1.90 -7.06 -1.47
CA SER A 122 0.70 -7.49 -0.73
C SER A 122 0.22 -6.36 0.17
N ILE A 123 1.08 -5.83 1.04
CA ILE A 123 0.70 -4.75 1.96
C ILE A 123 0.32 -3.47 1.22
N ALA A 124 1.00 -3.15 0.10
CA ALA A 124 0.64 -2.01 -0.75
C ALA A 124 -0.79 -2.13 -1.31
N LYS A 125 -1.23 -3.35 -1.68
CA LYS A 125 -2.62 -3.59 -2.10
C LYS A 125 -3.60 -3.37 -0.95
N GLN A 126 -3.26 -3.84 0.25
CA GLN A 126 -4.10 -3.71 1.43
C GLN A 126 -4.28 -2.23 1.84
N PHE A 127 -3.19 -1.45 1.94
CA PHE A 127 -3.26 0.01 2.12
C PHE A 127 -4.09 0.70 1.02
N GLY A 128 -3.98 0.22 -0.22
CA GLY A 128 -4.82 0.69 -1.32
C GLY A 128 -6.31 0.40 -1.14
N SER A 129 -6.66 -0.77 -0.61
CA SER A 129 -8.04 -1.13 -0.29
C SER A 129 -8.58 -0.28 0.85
N PHE A 130 -7.81 -0.10 1.92
CA PHE A 130 -8.15 0.78 3.03
C PHE A 130 -8.41 2.22 2.54
N TYR A 131 -7.47 2.81 1.80
CA TYR A 131 -7.62 4.16 1.24
C TYR A 131 -8.90 4.30 0.41
N ARG A 132 -9.17 3.35 -0.50
CA ARG A 132 -10.38 3.40 -1.34
C ARG A 132 -11.66 3.32 -0.54
N TYR A 133 -11.71 2.47 0.49
CA TYR A 133 -12.89 2.31 1.32
C TYR A 133 -13.19 3.60 2.09
N ILE A 134 -12.19 4.20 2.75
CA ILE A 134 -12.38 5.47 3.46
C ILE A 134 -12.72 6.62 2.50
N ASN A 135 -12.05 6.68 1.34
CA ASN A 135 -12.35 7.69 0.33
C ASN A 135 -13.80 7.57 -0.19
N LEU A 136 -14.32 6.34 -0.36
CA LEU A 136 -15.72 6.12 -0.74
C LEU A 136 -16.67 6.61 0.35
N GLN A 137 -16.40 6.28 1.61
CA GLN A 137 -17.21 6.73 2.75
C GLN A 137 -17.25 8.26 2.84
N LEU A 138 -16.08 8.92 2.79
CA LEU A 138 -16.00 10.38 2.89
C LEU A 138 -16.57 11.11 1.66
N ALA A 139 -16.66 10.44 0.50
CA ALA A 139 -17.29 11.01 -0.69
C ALA A 139 -18.84 11.02 -0.63
N MET A 140 -19.45 10.21 0.23
CA MET A 140 -20.90 10.19 0.44
C MET A 140 -21.34 11.30 1.42
N SER A 141 -22.64 11.64 1.42
CA SER A 141 -23.23 12.51 2.44
C SER A 141 -23.24 11.80 3.81
N ARG A 142 -23.19 12.57 4.92
CA ARG A 142 -23.07 12.02 6.28
C ARG A 142 -24.17 11.02 6.64
N GLU A 143 -25.37 11.18 6.08
CA GLU A 143 -26.51 10.30 6.32
C GLU A 143 -26.40 8.92 5.62
N GLU A 144 -25.60 8.81 4.55
CA GLU A 144 -25.44 7.58 3.74
C GLU A 144 -24.19 6.76 4.11
N ARG A 145 -23.33 7.32 4.96
CA ARG A 145 -22.12 6.65 5.46
C ARG A 145 -22.44 5.58 6.49
N ASP A 146 -21.44 4.76 6.80
CA ASP A 146 -21.46 4.02 8.05
C ASP A 146 -21.47 5.00 9.25
N PRO A 147 -22.08 4.63 10.39
CA PRO A 147 -22.04 5.45 11.61
C PRO A 147 -20.63 5.82 12.02
N ALA A 148 -20.45 7.04 12.53
CA ALA A 148 -19.12 7.61 12.73
C ALA A 148 -18.24 6.79 13.70
N ASP A 149 -18.83 6.27 14.77
CA ASP A 149 -18.18 5.40 15.76
C ASP A 149 -17.76 4.05 15.15
N VAL A 150 -18.64 3.45 14.34
CA VAL A 150 -18.41 2.18 13.64
C VAL A 150 -17.26 2.34 12.65
N LEU A 151 -17.33 3.35 11.78
CA LEU A 151 -16.31 3.57 10.75
C LEU A 151 -14.97 3.96 11.37
N THR A 152 -14.95 4.80 12.41
CA THR A 152 -13.71 5.19 13.08
C THR A 152 -13.07 4.00 13.80
N SER A 153 -13.85 3.18 14.50
CA SER A 153 -13.35 2.00 15.20
C SER A 153 -12.80 0.95 14.23
N TYR A 154 -13.50 0.72 13.12
CA TYR A 154 -13.00 -0.13 12.03
C TYR A 154 -11.69 0.42 11.46
N SER A 155 -11.66 1.72 11.17
CA SER A 155 -10.51 2.36 10.51
C SER A 155 -9.27 2.32 11.38
N LEU A 156 -9.42 2.57 12.69
CA LEU A 156 -8.32 2.46 13.65
C LEU A 156 -7.76 1.03 13.67
N LYS A 157 -8.64 0.05 13.88
CA LYS A 157 -8.24 -1.37 13.97
C LYS A 157 -7.53 -1.83 12.71
N GLU A 158 -8.07 -1.49 11.55
CA GLU A 158 -7.51 -1.90 10.27
C GLU A 158 -6.19 -1.18 9.98
N TYR A 159 -6.09 0.12 10.27
CA TYR A 159 -4.85 0.86 10.08
C TYR A 159 -3.72 0.32 10.98
N GLU A 160 -3.99 0.07 12.26
CA GLU A 160 -3.02 -0.54 13.18
C GLU A 160 -2.60 -1.94 12.74
N ARG A 161 -3.54 -2.75 12.26
CA ARG A 161 -3.23 -4.06 11.67
C ARG A 161 -2.26 -3.92 10.50
N LEU A 162 -2.56 -3.03 9.55
CA LEU A 162 -1.69 -2.80 8.39
C LEU A 162 -0.30 -2.33 8.81
N MET A 163 -0.21 -1.41 9.77
CA MET A 163 1.08 -0.94 10.29
C MET A 163 1.88 -2.08 10.96
N SER A 164 1.21 -2.96 11.69
CA SER A 164 1.85 -4.10 12.37
C SER A 164 2.37 -5.19 11.42
N GLU A 165 1.68 -5.39 10.29
CA GLU A 165 2.07 -6.36 9.25
C GLU A 165 3.07 -5.78 8.23
N SER A 166 3.30 -4.46 8.27
CA SER A 166 4.12 -3.79 7.27
C SER A 166 5.61 -4.11 7.44
N PRO A 167 6.29 -4.65 6.40
CA PRO A 167 7.75 -4.76 6.41
C PRO A 167 8.43 -3.39 6.31
N SER A 168 9.70 -3.32 6.68
CA SER A 168 10.48 -2.08 6.62
C SER A 168 10.59 -1.52 5.20
N ILE A 169 10.28 -0.24 5.02
CA ILE A 169 10.36 0.48 3.75
C ILE A 169 11.81 0.89 3.45
N SER A 170 12.22 0.90 2.18
CA SER A 170 13.56 1.36 1.77
C SER A 170 13.70 2.87 1.87
N ALA A 171 14.91 3.35 2.18
CA ALA A 171 15.21 4.79 2.22
C ALA A 171 14.97 5.46 0.86
N SER A 172 15.33 4.78 -0.23
CA SER A 172 15.07 5.25 -1.61
C SER A 172 13.58 5.44 -1.89
N ALA A 173 12.69 4.60 -1.34
CA ALA A 173 11.25 4.77 -1.48
C ALA A 173 10.74 6.01 -0.72
N ILE A 174 11.30 6.31 0.46
CA ILE A 174 10.97 7.51 1.24
C ILE A 174 11.44 8.77 0.49
N GLU A 175 12.66 8.75 -0.04
CA GLU A 175 13.21 9.85 -0.86
C GLU A 175 12.36 10.07 -2.12
N ALA A 176 11.99 8.99 -2.81
CA ALA A 176 11.13 9.06 -3.99
C ALA A 176 9.75 9.63 -3.66
N PHE A 177 9.17 9.28 -2.50
CA PHE A 177 7.91 9.85 -2.03
C PHE A 177 8.05 11.35 -1.75
N ASN A 178 9.07 11.72 -0.98
CA ASN A 178 9.33 13.12 -0.61
C ASN A 178 9.59 14.00 -1.84
N ALA A 179 10.31 13.49 -2.83
CA ALA A 179 10.54 14.18 -4.09
C ALA A 179 9.26 14.31 -4.93
N ARG A 180 8.45 13.24 -5.01
CA ARG A 180 7.24 13.20 -5.85
C ARG A 180 6.10 14.05 -5.29
N PHE A 181 5.95 14.10 -3.97
CA PHE A 181 4.81 14.73 -3.29
C PHE A 181 5.20 15.97 -2.46
N LYS A 182 6.34 16.59 -2.75
CA LYS A 182 6.89 17.74 -2.00
C LYS A 182 5.88 18.87 -1.77
N ASN A 183 5.07 19.18 -2.78
CA ASN A 183 4.11 20.29 -2.77
C ASN A 183 2.65 19.79 -2.68
N SER A 184 2.43 18.57 -2.20
CA SER A 184 1.09 18.02 -2.04
C SER A 184 0.48 18.49 -0.72
N GLU A 185 -0.82 18.83 -0.75
CA GLU A 185 -1.60 19.16 0.45
C GLU A 185 -2.02 17.91 1.25
N GLN A 186 -1.67 16.72 0.76
CA GLN A 186 -2.01 15.46 1.44
C GLN A 186 -1.25 15.30 2.76
N THR A 187 -1.90 14.66 3.72
CA THR A 187 -1.25 14.25 4.96
C THR A 187 -0.14 13.23 4.68
N ARG A 188 1.07 13.52 5.16
CA ARG A 188 2.23 12.65 4.96
C ARG A 188 2.27 11.52 6.00
N PRO A 189 2.70 10.31 5.61
CA PRO A 189 2.97 9.22 6.55
C PRO A 189 4.05 9.60 7.56
N ASP A 190 3.97 9.06 8.78
CA ASP A 190 4.86 9.44 9.88
C ASP A 190 6.33 9.13 9.61
N ILE A 191 6.62 8.06 8.85
CA ILE A 191 7.98 7.71 8.39
C ILE A 191 8.60 8.75 7.44
N ALA A 192 7.78 9.60 6.83
CA ALA A 192 8.19 10.63 5.88
C ALA A 192 8.12 12.04 6.50
N LEU A 193 7.80 12.16 7.80
CA LEU A 193 7.76 13.42 8.53
C LEU A 193 9.12 13.74 9.15
N GLU A 194 9.41 15.04 9.23
CA GLU A 194 10.58 15.58 9.94
C GLU A 194 10.20 16.12 11.34
N SER A 195 8.90 16.18 11.64
CA SER A 195 8.34 16.70 12.88
C SER A 195 7.20 15.82 13.38
N PHE A 196 7.14 15.58 14.69
CA PHE A 196 6.15 14.74 15.35
C PHE A 196 5.14 15.55 16.17
N VAL A 197 4.85 16.78 15.72
CA VAL A 197 3.84 17.63 16.38
C VAL A 197 2.46 17.00 16.23
N ILE A 198 1.74 16.89 17.33
CA ILE A 198 0.37 16.39 17.38
C ILE A 198 -0.57 17.58 17.41
N ASP A 199 -1.33 17.78 16.34
CA ASP A 199 -2.35 18.81 16.28
C ASP A 199 -3.61 18.34 17.01
N ILE A 200 -4.08 19.16 17.95
CA ILE A 200 -5.39 18.99 18.57
C ILE A 200 -6.40 19.73 17.70
N CYS A 201 -7.43 19.04 17.22
CA CYS A 201 -8.55 19.70 16.56
C CYS A 201 -9.22 20.66 17.56
N LYS A 202 -9.27 21.94 17.20
CA LYS A 202 -10.06 22.91 17.95
C LYS A 202 -11.53 22.67 17.64
N ASN A 203 -12.40 22.76 18.65
CA ASN A 203 -13.82 22.82 18.39
C ASN A 203 -14.09 24.17 17.72
N ASP A 204 -14.68 24.16 16.53
CA ASP A 204 -15.26 25.37 15.96
C ASP A 204 -16.45 25.77 16.85
N GLU A 205 -16.24 26.74 17.74
CA GLU A 205 -17.29 27.34 18.57
C GLU A 205 -18.40 28.00 17.71
N ASN A 206 -18.19 28.11 16.40
CA ASN A 206 -19.07 28.81 15.46
C ASN A 206 -20.21 27.95 14.90
N THR A 207 -20.18 26.62 15.02
CA THR A 207 -21.24 25.74 14.51
C THR A 207 -22.45 25.68 15.45
N LEU A 208 -22.25 25.94 16.74
CA LEU A 208 -23.34 26.03 17.74
C LEU A 208 -24.16 27.33 17.61
N ALA A 209 -23.65 28.35 16.90
CA ALA A 209 -24.40 29.58 16.66
C ALA A 209 -25.44 29.43 15.54
N LEU A 210 -25.14 28.61 14.51
CA LEU A 210 -26.01 28.43 13.35
C LEU A 210 -27.18 27.47 13.63
N ASP A 211 -27.00 26.47 14.51
CA ASP A 211 -28.07 25.54 14.91
C ASP A 211 -29.09 26.16 15.90
N ASN A 212 -28.77 27.31 16.49
CA ASN A 212 -29.65 28.02 17.42
C ASN A 212 -30.54 29.07 16.74
N GLU A 213 -30.16 29.60 15.57
CA GLU A 213 -31.02 30.53 14.82
C GLU A 213 -32.18 29.80 14.10
N ASP A 214 -32.00 28.53 13.71
CA ASP A 214 -33.04 27.74 13.03
C ASP A 214 -34.07 27.11 13.99
N LYS A 215 -33.87 27.21 15.31
CA LYS A 215 -34.83 26.70 16.32
C LYS A 215 -35.84 27.74 16.79
N ASP A 216 -35.69 29.01 16.39
CA ASP A 216 -36.59 30.11 16.77
C ASP A 216 -37.66 30.43 15.70
N ILE A 217 -37.82 29.59 14.67
CA ILE A 217 -38.80 29.79 13.57
C ILE A 217 -39.83 28.64 13.43
N LEU A 218 -40.10 27.88 14.50
CA LEU A 218 -41.27 26.97 14.54
C LEU A 218 -42.01 27.02 15.88
#